data_AF-A0AA38MM72-F1
#
_entry.id   AF-A0AA38MM72-F1
#
_cell.length_a   1.000
_cell.length_b   1.000
_cell.length_c   1.000
_cell.angle_alpha   90.00
_cell.angle_beta   90.00
_cell.angle_gamma   90.00
#
_symmetry.space_group_name_H-M   'P 1'
#
loop_
_entity.id
_entity.type
_entity.pdbx_description
1 polymer ?
#
loop_
_entity_poly.entity_id
_entity_poly.type
_entity_poly.pdbx_seq_one_letter_code
_entity_poly.pdbx_strand_id
1 'polypeptide(L)'
;MWSFSLYDTIFVTLKPKFYLWYPYSSTFVEKNFCRMTKKFTKNLTIAQIPKILIPKPLKVRMVIRPPYVINKNSGSDIEMVKEIAKILKTELVLSHSDKPLDFGYLQPNGTPTGAFGAAYYHKADLVIGAFLVNQDRYRLLDISCSYYSEQRHWCVPRATKIPSWKQVFVTMKLETWCLIFGIYIIITTLLWGLDVVKNVETAYRKLCNCFFISLRIFL
;
A
#
# COMPACT_ATOMS: atom_id res chain seq x y z
N MET A 1 -11.96 -8.16 10.67
CA MET A 1 -11.02 -7.56 9.70
C MET A 1 -10.20 -8.69 9.16
N TRP A 2 -10.53 -9.20 7.97
CA TRP A 2 -9.82 -10.33 7.35
C TRP A 2 -8.74 -9.76 6.45
N SER A 3 -7.47 -10.01 6.79
CA SER A 3 -6.31 -9.67 5.97
C SER A 3 -5.83 -10.96 5.32
N PHE A 4 -5.85 -11.02 3.99
CA PHE A 4 -5.27 -12.12 3.23
C PHE A 4 -3.92 -11.64 2.69
N SER A 5 -2.83 -12.19 3.24
CA SER A 5 -1.48 -11.99 2.69
C SER A 5 -1.19 -13.12 1.70
N LEU A 6 -1.11 -12.79 0.42
CA LEU A 6 -0.52 -13.65 -0.61
C LEU A 6 0.98 -13.36 -0.66
N TYR A 7 1.79 -14.32 -0.22
CA TYR A 7 3.24 -14.26 -0.32
C TYR A 7 3.69 -15.02 -1.58
N ASP A 8 4.15 -14.31 -2.60
CA ASP A 8 5.00 -14.89 -3.64
C ASP A 8 6.45 -14.61 -3.27
N THR A 9 7.08 -15.52 -2.53
CA THR A 9 8.49 -15.42 -2.17
C THR A 9 9.33 -16.11 -3.25
N ILE A 10 9.92 -15.34 -4.16
CA ILE A 10 10.85 -15.85 -5.16
C ILE A 10 12.28 -15.68 -4.62
N PHE A 11 12.99 -16.77 -4.39
CA PHE A 11 14.43 -16.75 -4.11
C PHE A 11 15.19 -16.68 -5.43
N VAL A 12 15.80 -15.54 -5.73
CA VAL A 12 16.72 -15.39 -6.87
C VAL A 12 18.15 -15.29 -6.35
N THR A 13 18.97 -16.31 -6.64
CA THR A 13 20.39 -16.30 -6.34
C THR A 13 21.15 -15.56 -7.45
N LEU A 14 21.56 -14.32 -7.20
CA LEU A 14 22.40 -13.56 -8.14
C LEU A 14 23.88 -13.90 -8.00
N LYS A 15 24.57 -13.99 -9.14
CA LYS A 15 26.03 -14.11 -9.24
C LYS A 15 26.72 -12.74 -9.07
N PRO A 16 27.82 -12.70 -8.29
CA PRO A 16 28.81 -11.65 -8.21
C PRO A 16 29.32 -10.94 -9.47
N LYS A 17 28.81 -9.79 -9.89
CA LYS A 17 29.66 -8.81 -10.59
C LYS A 17 29.50 -7.45 -9.92
N PHE A 18 30.36 -7.18 -8.94
CA PHE A 18 30.43 -5.89 -8.26
C PHE A 18 31.55 -5.04 -8.86
N TYR A 19 31.23 -3.81 -9.24
CA TYR A 19 32.20 -2.74 -9.48
C TYR A 19 31.77 -1.51 -8.68
N LEU A 20 32.08 -1.49 -7.39
CA LEU A 20 32.08 -0.28 -6.57
C LEU A 20 33.12 -0.44 -5.48
N TRP A 21 34.29 0.17 -5.68
CA TRP A 21 35.32 0.28 -4.65
C TRP A 21 35.10 1.60 -3.91
N TYR A 22 34.38 1.55 -2.79
CA TYR A 22 34.42 2.60 -1.77
C TYR A 22 35.22 2.08 -0.58
N PRO A 23 36.28 2.78 -0.15
CA PRO A 23 37.01 2.41 1.05
C PRO A 23 36.15 2.75 2.28
N TYR A 24 35.26 1.83 2.67
CA TYR A 24 34.54 1.92 3.94
C TYR A 24 35.06 0.85 4.90
N SER A 25 35.72 1.30 5.96
CA SER A 25 36.15 0.47 7.09
C SER A 25 34.95 0.26 8.02
N SER A 26 34.17 -0.79 7.77
CA SER A 26 33.29 -1.35 8.80
C SER A 26 33.53 -2.83 8.92
N THR A 27 33.90 -3.25 10.13
CA THR A 27 34.24 -4.60 10.56
C THR A 27 33.12 -5.63 10.40
N PHE A 28 31.94 -5.23 9.93
CA PHE A 28 30.76 -6.10 9.79
C PHE A 28 30.63 -6.77 8.42
N VAL A 29 31.23 -6.20 7.35
CA VAL A 29 31.09 -6.72 5.97
C VAL A 29 32.17 -7.75 5.62
N GLU A 30 33.26 -7.82 6.39
CA GLU A 30 34.44 -8.63 6.05
C GLU A 30 34.21 -10.13 6.02
N LYS A 31 33.30 -10.69 6.83
CA LYS A 31 33.22 -12.15 7.00
C LYS A 31 32.56 -12.89 5.83
N ASN A 32 31.65 -12.25 5.10
CA ASN A 32 30.94 -12.91 4.00
C ASN A 32 31.36 -12.43 2.60
N PHE A 33 32.03 -11.28 2.47
CA PHE A 33 32.46 -10.75 1.17
C PHE A 33 33.86 -11.24 0.72
N CYS A 34 34.72 -11.65 1.65
CA CYS A 34 36.12 -12.02 1.37
C CYS A 34 36.34 -13.40 0.71
N ARG A 35 35.29 -14.22 0.49
CA ARG A 35 35.48 -15.54 -0.15
C ARG A 35 35.46 -15.50 -1.68
N MET A 36 34.93 -14.43 -2.29
CA MET A 36 34.74 -14.34 -3.75
C MET A 36 35.76 -13.46 -4.50
N THR A 37 36.50 -12.59 -3.80
CA THR A 37 37.48 -11.67 -4.43
C THR A 37 38.81 -12.33 -4.80
N LYS A 38 39.15 -13.49 -4.24
CA LYS A 38 40.44 -14.18 -4.50
C LYS A 38 40.65 -14.66 -5.94
N LYS A 39 39.61 -14.75 -6.77
CA LYS A 39 39.71 -15.30 -8.14
C LYS A 39 39.93 -14.23 -9.22
N PHE A 40 39.59 -12.97 -8.96
CA PHE A 40 39.68 -11.86 -9.93
C PHE A 40 40.87 -10.92 -9.71
N THR A 41 41.58 -11.02 -8.59
CA THR A 41 42.73 -10.16 -8.25
C THR A 41 44.06 -10.60 -8.84
N LYS A 42 44.12 -11.70 -9.60
CA LYS A 42 45.41 -12.22 -10.10
C LYS A 42 46.12 -11.29 -11.10
N ASN A 43 45.40 -10.39 -11.78
CA ASN A 43 45.98 -9.51 -12.82
C ASN A 43 45.78 -8.00 -12.57
N LEU A 44 45.09 -7.59 -11.51
CA LEU A 44 45.04 -6.18 -11.09
C LEU A 44 46.15 -5.95 -10.06
N THR A 45 47.30 -5.45 -10.53
CA THR A 45 48.35 -5.03 -9.60
C THR A 45 47.84 -3.80 -8.84
N ILE A 46 47.83 -3.88 -7.51
CA ILE A 46 47.38 -2.81 -6.58
C ILE A 46 48.07 -1.46 -6.90
N ALA A 47 49.23 -1.49 -7.56
CA ALA A 47 49.97 -0.34 -8.05
C ALA A 47 49.22 0.54 -9.08
N GLN A 48 48.19 0.03 -9.77
CA GLN A 48 47.40 0.77 -10.77
C GLN A 48 46.21 1.52 -10.17
N ILE A 49 45.91 1.34 -8.89
CA ILE A 49 44.86 2.11 -8.22
C ILE A 49 45.46 3.48 -7.89
N PRO A 50 44.92 4.59 -8.43
CA PRO A 50 45.44 5.91 -8.11
C PRO A 50 45.37 6.14 -6.60
N LYS A 51 46.49 6.58 -6.02
CA LYS A 51 46.62 6.83 -4.57
C LYS A 51 45.64 7.90 -4.05
N ILE A 52 45.09 8.70 -4.95
CA ILE A 52 44.11 9.75 -4.68
C ILE A 52 42.93 9.51 -5.63
N LEU A 53 41.80 9.06 -5.08
CA LEU A 53 40.53 9.06 -5.78
C LEU A 53 39.88 10.42 -5.55
N ILE A 54 39.71 11.20 -6.61
CA ILE A 54 38.93 12.43 -6.57
C ILE A 54 37.45 12.01 -6.53
N PRO A 55 36.69 12.33 -5.46
CA PRO A 55 35.29 11.95 -5.39
C PRO A 55 34.53 12.66 -6.52
N LYS A 56 33.94 11.89 -7.43
CA LYS A 56 33.03 12.43 -8.42
C LYS A 56 31.67 12.69 -7.78
N PRO A 57 30.98 13.77 -8.18
CA PRO A 57 29.65 14.07 -7.66
C PRO A 57 28.72 12.89 -7.95
N LEU A 58 27.99 12.45 -6.92
CA LEU A 58 26.98 11.41 -7.01
C LEU A 58 25.73 11.98 -7.69
N LYS A 59 25.47 11.56 -8.93
CA LYS A 59 24.28 11.99 -9.67
C LYS A 59 23.10 11.11 -9.34
N VAL A 60 22.09 11.66 -8.69
CA VAL A 60 20.89 10.93 -8.30
C VAL A 60 19.69 11.44 -9.08
N ARG A 61 18.98 10.54 -9.76
CA ARG A 61 17.69 10.83 -10.40
C ARG A 61 16.57 10.41 -9.48
N MET A 62 15.68 11.34 -9.16
CA MET A 62 14.59 11.14 -8.22
C MET A 62 13.23 11.26 -8.89
N VAL A 63 12.31 10.35 -8.54
CA VAL A 63 10.92 10.41 -9.00
C VAL A 63 10.08 11.15 -7.98
N ILE A 64 9.34 12.17 -8.42
CA ILE A 64 8.42 12.93 -7.54
C ILE A 64 7.25 12.01 -7.16
N ARG A 65 7.20 11.59 -5.90
CA ARG A 65 6.15 10.75 -5.30
C ARG A 65 6.08 11.00 -3.78
N PRO A 66 5.01 11.63 -3.27
CA PRO A 66 4.81 11.75 -1.83
C PRO A 66 4.61 10.37 -1.16
N PRO A 67 5.11 10.16 0.08
CA PRO A 67 5.90 11.09 0.91
C PRO A 67 7.42 11.05 0.62
N TYR A 68 7.87 10.18 -0.28
CA TYR A 68 9.29 9.94 -0.57
C TYR A 68 10.01 11.16 -1.14
N VAL A 69 9.37 11.81 -2.11
CA VAL A 69 9.82 13.05 -2.75
C VAL A 69 8.59 13.92 -2.92
N ILE A 70 8.43 14.90 -2.04
CA ILE A 70 7.26 15.80 -2.00
C ILE A 70 7.48 16.96 -2.95
N ASN A 71 8.66 17.56 -2.89
CA ASN A 71 9.11 18.61 -3.80
C ASN A 71 10.56 18.34 -4.22
N LYS A 72 11.20 19.26 -4.95
CA LYS A 72 12.58 19.08 -5.41
C LYS A 72 13.61 18.99 -4.27
N ASN A 73 13.29 19.46 -3.08
CA ASN A 73 14.24 19.63 -1.98
C ASN A 73 13.87 18.87 -0.69
N SER A 74 12.66 18.31 -0.59
CA SER A 74 12.12 17.66 0.60
C SER A 74 11.39 16.34 0.30
N GLY A 75 11.49 15.43 1.27
CA GLY A 75 10.95 14.08 1.22
C GLY A 75 11.91 13.10 1.88
N SER A 76 11.40 11.96 2.35
CA SER A 76 12.20 10.97 3.09
C SER A 76 13.37 10.44 2.27
N ASP A 77 13.18 10.23 0.96
CA ASP A 77 14.21 9.71 0.07
C ASP A 77 15.32 10.76 -0.17
N ILE A 78 14.97 12.06 -0.17
CA ILE A 78 15.95 13.13 -0.33
C ILE A 78 16.87 13.20 0.88
N GLU A 79 16.31 13.08 2.08
CA GLU A 79 17.08 13.07 3.32
C GLU A 79 17.99 11.84 3.40
N MET A 80 17.47 10.67 3.04
CA MET A 80 18.27 9.44 2.97
C MET A 80 19.48 9.60 2.03
N VAL A 81 19.28 10.16 0.84
CA VAL A 81 20.36 10.36 -0.14
C VAL A 81 21.38 11.40 0.34
N LYS A 82 20.95 12.46 1.04
CA LYS A 82 21.86 13.43 1.67
C LYS A 82 22.75 12.76 2.70
N GLU A 83 22.21 11.86 3.53
CA GLU A 83 23.01 11.11 4.49
C GLU A 83 23.98 10.14 3.81
N ILE A 84 23.56 9.46 2.74
CA ILE A 84 24.46 8.63 1.93
C ILE A 84 25.61 9.46 1.37
N ALA A 85 25.34 10.63 0.80
CA ALA A 85 26.38 11.50 0.25
C ALA A 85 27.37 11.99 1.32
N LYS A 86 26.89 12.31 2.53
CA LYS A 86 27.75 12.65 3.69
C LYS A 86 28.66 11.49 4.09
N ILE A 87 28.11 10.27 4.16
CA ILE A 87 28.89 9.05 4.50
C ILE A 87 29.96 8.79 3.44
N LEU A 88 29.60 8.94 2.16
CA LEU A 88 30.50 8.73 1.02
C LEU A 88 31.48 9.91 0.80
N LYS A 89 31.31 11.02 1.53
CA LYS A 89 32.08 12.27 1.38
C LYS A 89 32.15 12.74 -0.07
N THR A 90 31.00 12.72 -0.75
CA THR A 90 30.88 13.15 -2.14
C THR A 90 29.86 14.27 -2.29
N GLU A 91 30.05 15.10 -3.30
CA GLU A 91 29.06 16.10 -3.71
C GLU A 91 27.80 15.39 -4.24
N LEU A 92 26.63 15.92 -3.91
CA LEU A 92 25.36 15.35 -4.32
C LEU A 92 24.70 16.20 -5.40
N VAL A 93 24.46 15.61 -6.57
CA VAL A 93 23.74 16.26 -7.67
C VAL A 93 22.38 15.60 -7.83
N LEU A 94 21.34 16.28 -7.34
CA LEU A 94 19.96 15.83 -7.48
C LEU A 94 19.36 16.29 -8.79
N SER A 95 18.73 15.36 -9.50
CA SER A 95 17.92 15.63 -10.68
C SER A 95 16.56 14.96 -10.54
N HIS A 96 15.52 15.60 -11.04
CA HIS A 96 14.14 15.08 -10.91
C HIS A 96 13.61 14.62 -12.24
N SER A 97 12.67 13.68 -12.22
CA SER A 97 11.90 13.35 -13.40
C SER A 97 11.07 14.56 -13.87
N ASP A 98 10.90 14.71 -15.18
CA ASP A 98 10.17 15.83 -15.76
C ASP A 98 8.68 15.76 -15.42
N LYS A 99 8.17 14.54 -15.19
CA LYS A 99 6.78 14.26 -14.81
C LYS A 99 6.72 13.57 -13.44
N PRO A 100 5.66 13.83 -12.64
CA PRO A 100 5.44 13.06 -11.42
C PRO A 100 5.19 11.59 -11.75
N LEU A 101 5.62 10.68 -10.87
CA LEU A 101 5.49 9.23 -11.05
C LEU A 101 6.15 8.66 -12.34
N ASP A 102 7.12 9.37 -12.93
CA ASP A 102 7.85 8.89 -14.10
C ASP A 102 8.99 7.93 -13.73
N PHE A 103 8.60 6.74 -13.27
CA PHE A 103 9.51 5.65 -12.96
C PHE A 103 10.19 5.10 -14.20
N GLY A 104 9.53 5.17 -15.36
CA GLY A 104 9.95 4.48 -16.55
C GLY A 104 9.61 2.99 -16.57
N TYR A 105 9.44 2.49 -17.79
CA TYR A 105 9.19 1.08 -18.10
C TYR A 105 10.02 0.67 -19.32
N LEU A 106 10.17 -0.64 -19.50
CA LEU A 106 10.79 -1.22 -20.68
C LEU A 106 9.76 -1.28 -21.81
N GLN A 107 10.00 -0.56 -22.91
CA GLN A 107 9.16 -0.64 -24.08
C GLN A 107 9.30 -2.01 -24.78
N PRO A 108 8.33 -2.43 -25.61
CA PRO A 108 8.41 -3.68 -26.37
C PRO A 108 9.63 -3.77 -27.30
N ASN A 109 10.16 -2.62 -27.73
CA ASN A 109 11.39 -2.51 -28.52
C ASN A 109 12.69 -2.67 -27.69
N GLY A 110 12.57 -2.95 -26.39
CA GLY A 110 13.72 -3.08 -25.47
C GLY A 110 14.29 -1.76 -24.96
N THR A 111 13.65 -0.63 -25.23
CA THR A 111 14.14 0.70 -24.83
C THR A 111 13.58 1.10 -23.46
N PRO A 112 14.39 1.30 -22.42
CA PRO A 112 13.93 1.80 -21.12
C PRO A 112 13.67 3.31 -21.16
N THR A 113 12.62 3.75 -20.47
CA THR A 113 12.17 5.15 -20.42
C THR A 113 12.27 5.74 -19.02
N GLY A 114 11.96 7.04 -18.87
CA GLY A 114 11.83 7.71 -17.57
C GLY A 114 13.08 7.65 -16.69
N ALA A 115 12.88 7.59 -15.37
CA ALA A 115 13.99 7.48 -14.42
C ALA A 115 14.73 6.13 -14.53
N PHE A 116 14.06 5.03 -14.88
CA PHE A 116 14.69 3.75 -15.21
C PHE A 116 15.69 3.87 -16.37
N GLY A 117 15.29 4.53 -17.46
CA GLY A 117 16.15 4.83 -18.61
C GLY A 117 17.30 5.77 -18.24
N ALA A 118 17.10 6.69 -17.31
CA ALA A 118 18.18 7.58 -16.86
C ALA A 118 19.33 6.81 -16.18
N ALA A 119 19.04 5.78 -15.38
CA ALA A 119 20.08 4.86 -14.88
C ALA A 119 20.70 4.04 -16.02
N TYR A 120 19.85 3.43 -16.86
CA TYR A 120 20.32 2.53 -17.92
C TYR A 120 21.27 3.22 -18.92
N TYR A 121 20.97 4.47 -19.29
CA TYR A 121 21.79 5.27 -20.21
C TYR A 121 22.88 6.07 -19.50
N HIS A 122 23.22 5.74 -18.24
CA HIS A 122 24.26 6.41 -17.45
C HIS A 122 24.09 7.94 -17.34
N LYS A 123 22.83 8.43 -17.38
CA LYS A 123 22.50 9.85 -17.14
C LYS A 123 22.45 10.17 -15.64
N ALA A 124 22.24 9.15 -14.80
CA ALA A 124 22.36 9.21 -13.36
C ALA A 124 23.08 7.96 -12.85
N ASP A 125 23.82 8.11 -11.75
CA ASP A 125 24.55 7.02 -11.10
C ASP A 125 23.62 6.20 -10.18
N LEU A 126 22.59 6.85 -9.64
CA LEU A 126 21.61 6.25 -8.75
C LEU A 126 20.20 6.75 -9.07
N VAL A 127 19.21 5.88 -8.94
CA VAL A 127 17.79 6.23 -9.09
C VAL A 127 17.04 5.84 -7.83
N ILE A 128 16.30 6.79 -7.25
CA ILE A 128 15.53 6.63 -6.01
C ILE A 128 14.12 7.24 -6.16
N GLY A 129 13.15 6.77 -5.39
CA GLY A 129 11.79 7.31 -5.41
C GLY A 129 10.69 6.27 -5.26
N ALA A 130 10.84 5.29 -4.36
CA ALA A 130 9.93 4.15 -4.19
C ALA A 130 9.77 3.28 -5.45
N PHE A 131 10.89 2.84 -6.01
CA PHE A 131 10.89 1.90 -7.14
C PHE A 131 10.42 0.52 -6.72
N LEU A 132 9.43 0.00 -7.43
CA LEU A 132 9.09 -1.43 -7.36
C LEU A 132 10.14 -2.26 -8.08
N VAL A 133 10.55 -3.35 -7.42
CA VAL A 133 11.47 -4.33 -7.99
C VAL A 133 10.68 -5.19 -8.98
N ASN A 134 11.02 -5.07 -10.26
CA ASN A 134 10.42 -5.83 -11.35
C ASN A 134 11.51 -6.62 -12.09
N GLN A 135 11.12 -7.74 -12.72
CA GLN A 135 12.05 -8.61 -13.45
C GLN A 135 12.82 -7.86 -14.56
N ASP A 136 12.16 -6.96 -15.29
CA ASP A 136 12.81 -6.19 -16.36
C ASP A 136 13.88 -5.24 -15.85
N ARG A 137 13.67 -4.66 -14.66
CA ARG A 137 14.66 -3.79 -14.01
C ARG A 137 15.84 -4.61 -13.51
N TYR A 138 15.57 -5.77 -12.92
CA TYR A 138 16.60 -6.68 -12.43
C TYR A 138 17.49 -7.25 -13.53
N ARG A 139 16.96 -7.38 -14.75
CA ARG A 139 17.74 -7.84 -15.91
C ARG A 139 18.72 -6.78 -16.43
N LEU A 140 18.38 -5.50 -16.28
CA LEU A 140 19.11 -4.40 -16.92
C LEU A 140 19.89 -3.51 -15.93
N LEU A 141 19.57 -3.56 -14.63
CA LEU A 141 20.20 -2.77 -13.59
C LEU A 141 20.49 -3.61 -12.36
N ASP A 142 21.54 -3.22 -11.63
CA ASP A 142 21.80 -3.70 -10.29
C ASP A 142 20.90 -2.98 -9.29
N ILE A 143 20.26 -3.75 -8.42
CA ILE A 143 19.32 -3.25 -7.40
C ILE A 143 19.94 -3.49 -6.02
N SER A 144 19.88 -2.46 -5.16
CA SER A 144 20.33 -2.56 -3.77
C SER A 144 19.38 -3.42 -2.92
N CYS A 145 19.73 -3.61 -1.64
CA CYS A 145 18.78 -4.12 -0.67
C CYS A 145 17.55 -3.20 -0.58
N SER A 146 16.36 -3.79 -0.44
CA SER A 146 15.13 -3.01 -0.24
C SER A 146 15.18 -2.33 1.13
N TYR A 147 15.03 -1.01 1.16
CA TYR A 147 14.97 -0.23 2.40
C TYR A 147 13.54 -0.11 2.96
N TYR A 148 12.53 -0.47 2.16
CA TYR A 148 11.13 -0.44 2.54
C TYR A 148 10.38 -1.64 1.93
N SER A 149 9.36 -2.14 2.62
CA SER A 149 8.50 -3.22 2.14
C SER A 149 7.05 -2.74 2.20
N GLU A 150 6.40 -2.65 1.05
CA GLU A 150 4.99 -2.26 0.94
C GLU A 150 4.08 -3.49 0.89
N GLN A 151 2.96 -3.40 1.59
CA GLN A 151 1.85 -4.34 1.41
C GLN A 151 0.78 -3.70 0.54
N ARG A 152 0.17 -4.50 -0.34
CA ARG A 152 -0.98 -4.05 -1.12
C ARG A 152 -2.20 -3.98 -0.19
N HIS A 153 -2.71 -2.77 0.01
CA HIS A 153 -3.92 -2.54 0.78
C HIS A 153 -5.09 -2.24 -0.14
N TRP A 154 -6.24 -2.86 0.13
CA TRP A 154 -7.48 -2.55 -0.54
C TRP A 154 -8.18 -1.40 0.18
N CYS A 155 -8.09 -0.19 -0.38
CA CYS A 155 -8.71 0.99 0.19
C CYS A 155 -10.19 1.06 -0.23
N VAL A 156 -11.11 0.83 0.72
CA VAL A 156 -12.55 1.08 0.52
C VAL A 156 -12.95 2.43 1.09
N PRO A 157 -13.94 3.11 0.47
CA PRO A 157 -14.50 4.30 1.07
C PRO A 157 -15.02 3.98 2.48
N ARG A 158 -14.85 4.93 3.39
CA ARG A 158 -15.39 4.83 4.75
C ARG A 158 -16.91 4.66 4.67
N ALA A 159 -17.44 3.67 5.38
CA ALA A 159 -18.88 3.48 5.47
C ALA A 159 -19.56 4.76 5.98
N THR A 160 -20.61 5.21 5.27
CA THR A 160 -21.42 6.34 5.69
C THR A 160 -22.21 6.00 6.95
N LYS A 161 -22.40 6.97 7.84
CA LYS A 161 -23.24 6.77 9.02
C LYS A 161 -24.67 6.45 8.58
N ILE A 162 -25.20 5.32 9.06
CA ILE A 162 -26.60 4.96 8.86
C ILE A 162 -27.45 5.86 9.77
N PRO A 163 -28.48 6.55 9.26
CA PRO A 163 -29.35 7.39 10.08
C PRO A 163 -30.08 6.55 11.12
N SER A 164 -30.29 7.10 12.33
CA SER A 164 -30.77 6.36 13.50
C SER A 164 -32.09 5.62 13.27
N TRP A 165 -33.03 6.20 12.52
CA TRP A 165 -34.32 5.56 12.23
C TRP A 165 -34.19 4.27 11.40
N LYS A 166 -33.17 4.18 10.52
CA LYS A 166 -32.91 2.95 9.75
C LYS A 166 -32.31 1.84 10.61
N GLN A 167 -31.68 2.17 11.75
CA GLN A 167 -31.09 1.18 12.63
C GLN A 167 -32.14 0.22 13.21
N VAL A 168 -33.37 0.71 13.42
CA VAL A 168 -34.50 -0.12 13.89
C VAL A 168 -34.83 -1.22 12.87
N PHE A 169 -34.87 -0.87 11.58
CA PHE A 169 -35.13 -1.82 10.50
C PHE A 169 -33.93 -2.69 10.13
N VAL A 170 -32.71 -2.25 10.43
CA VAL A 170 -31.49 -3.04 10.20
C VAL A 170 -31.31 -4.11 11.29
N THR A 171 -31.74 -3.82 12.52
CA THR A 171 -31.60 -4.76 13.65
C THR A 171 -32.50 -5.99 13.51
N MET A 172 -33.68 -5.84 12.91
CA MET A 172 -34.64 -6.94 12.75
C MET A 172 -34.82 -7.32 11.27
N LYS A 173 -34.86 -8.64 11.00
CA LYS A 173 -35.15 -9.14 9.65
C LYS A 173 -36.57 -8.76 9.23
N LEU A 174 -36.79 -8.59 7.92
CA LEU A 174 -38.12 -8.32 7.37
C LEU A 174 -39.15 -9.39 7.78
N GLU A 175 -38.72 -10.65 7.86
CA GLU A 175 -39.53 -11.78 8.35
C GLU A 175 -40.07 -11.54 9.77
N THR A 176 -39.25 -10.98 10.67
CA THR A 176 -39.65 -10.65 12.03
C THR A 176 -40.72 -9.57 12.05
N TRP A 177 -40.58 -8.54 11.21
CA TRP A 177 -41.62 -7.52 11.05
C TRP A 177 -42.93 -8.12 10.53
N CYS A 178 -42.87 -8.97 9.50
CA CYS A 178 -44.05 -9.66 8.98
C CYS A 178 -44.75 -10.51 10.03
N LEU A 179 -43.99 -11.22 10.89
CA LEU A 179 -44.55 -12.00 11.99
C LEU A 179 -45.20 -11.11 13.05
N ILE A 180 -44.56 -9.99 13.43
CA ILE A 180 -45.13 -9.04 14.40
C ILE A 180 -46.46 -8.49 13.88
N PHE A 181 -46.50 -8.01 12.63
CA PHE A 181 -47.74 -7.51 12.02
C PHE A 181 -48.80 -8.61 11.86
N GLY A 182 -48.39 -9.83 11.47
CA GLY A 182 -49.28 -10.97 11.33
C GLY A 182 -49.96 -11.35 12.65
N ILE A 183 -49.17 -11.49 13.73
CA ILE A 183 -49.67 -11.79 15.08
C ILE A 183 -50.60 -10.67 15.56
N TYR A 184 -50.24 -9.42 15.33
CA TYR A 184 -51.05 -8.27 15.72
C TYR A 184 -52.43 -8.26 15.03
N ILE A 185 -52.48 -8.57 13.73
CA ILE A 185 -53.75 -8.70 13.00
C ILE A 185 -54.58 -9.86 13.56
N ILE A 186 -53.97 -11.03 13.78
CA ILE A 186 -54.66 -12.20 14.34
C ILE A 186 -55.29 -11.85 15.69
N ILE A 187 -54.53 -11.26 16.62
CA ILE A 187 -55.04 -10.87 17.94
C ILE A 187 -56.18 -9.85 17.80
N THR A 188 -56.04 -8.84 16.95
CA THR A 188 -57.08 -7.82 16.75
C THR A 188 -58.38 -8.43 16.19
N THR A 189 -58.27 -9.36 15.24
CA THR A 189 -59.44 -10.07 14.69
C THR A 189 -60.12 -10.99 15.70
N LEU A 190 -59.34 -11.68 16.55
CA LEU A 190 -59.87 -12.52 17.62
C LEU A 190 -60.63 -11.70 18.67
N LEU A 191 -60.06 -10.57 19.11
CA LEU A 191 -60.71 -9.69 20.08
C LEU A 191 -62.01 -9.11 19.53
N TRP A 192 -62.02 -8.66 18.27
CA TRP A 192 -63.23 -8.20 17.61
C TRP A 192 -64.28 -9.32 17.51
N GLY A 193 -63.89 -10.53 17.11
CA GLY A 193 -64.81 -11.67 17.00
C GLY A 193 -65.43 -12.08 18.34
N LEU A 194 -64.64 -12.06 19.43
CA LEU A 194 -65.13 -12.38 20.77
C LEU A 194 -66.17 -11.36 21.27
N ASP A 195 -65.96 -10.08 20.98
CA ASP A 195 -66.91 -9.02 21.38
C ASP A 195 -68.24 -9.12 20.61
N VAL A 196 -68.19 -9.41 19.31
CA VAL A 196 -69.39 -9.64 18.49
C VAL A 196 -70.24 -10.80 19.04
N VAL A 197 -69.61 -11.87 19.54
CA VAL A 197 -70.32 -13.04 20.07
C VAL A 197 -70.89 -12.78 21.46
N LYS A 198 -70.13 -12.12 22.35
CA LYS A 198 -70.56 -11.95 23.75
C LYS A 198 -71.38 -10.68 24.01
N ASN A 199 -71.39 -9.69 23.11
CA ASN A 199 -72.06 -8.39 23.26
C ASN A 199 -71.77 -7.71 24.61
N VAL A 200 -70.51 -7.78 25.09
CA VAL A 200 -70.16 -7.33 26.45
C VAL A 200 -69.79 -5.85 26.46
N GLU A 201 -69.01 -5.36 25.50
CA GLU A 201 -68.56 -3.96 25.48
C GLU A 201 -68.78 -3.29 24.14
N THR A 202 -69.37 -2.09 24.14
CA THR A 202 -69.63 -1.34 22.89
C THR A 202 -68.37 -0.76 22.24
N ALA A 203 -67.22 -0.81 22.92
CA ALA A 203 -65.96 -0.21 22.49
C ALA A 203 -65.29 -0.97 21.33
N TYR A 204 -65.38 -2.31 21.29
CA TYR A 204 -64.72 -3.16 20.29
C TYR A 204 -65.60 -3.50 19.09
N ARG A 205 -66.89 -3.14 19.13
CA ARG A 205 -67.89 -3.47 18.12
C ARG A 205 -67.52 -3.06 16.69
N LYS A 206 -66.78 -1.96 16.53
CA LYS A 206 -66.22 -1.52 15.24
C LYS A 206 -64.77 -1.99 15.12
N LEU A 207 -64.45 -2.70 14.03
CA LEU A 207 -63.09 -3.19 13.75
C LEU A 207 -62.03 -2.09 13.83
N CYS A 208 -62.34 -0.89 13.30
CA CYS A 208 -61.43 0.26 13.38
C CYS A 208 -61.13 0.68 14.82
N ASN A 209 -62.14 0.68 15.70
CA ASN A 209 -61.94 1.04 17.11
C ASN A 209 -61.13 -0.05 17.83
N CYS A 210 -61.42 -1.32 17.56
CA CYS A 210 -60.66 -2.45 18.10
C CYS A 210 -59.18 -2.36 17.69
N PHE A 211 -58.89 -2.00 16.45
CA PHE A 211 -57.53 -1.77 15.96
C PHE A 211 -56.83 -0.62 16.69
N PHE A 212 -57.48 0.54 16.84
CA PHE A 212 -56.87 1.66 17.55
C PHE A 212 -56.64 1.38 19.05
N ILE A 213 -57.54 0.62 19.69
CA ILE A 213 -57.39 0.22 21.09
C ILE A 213 -56.25 -0.80 21.23
N SER A 214 -56.17 -1.82 20.37
CA SER A 214 -55.08 -2.80 20.42
C SER A 214 -53.72 -2.18 20.09
N LEU A 215 -53.69 -1.20 19.18
CA LEU A 215 -52.48 -0.45 18.85
C LEU A 215 -51.95 0.35 20.05
N ARG A 216 -52.86 0.94 20.85
CA ARG A 216 -52.51 1.66 22.09
C ARG A 216 -51.95 0.76 23.19
N ILE A 217 -52.25 -0.53 23.17
CA ILE A 217 -51.72 -1.50 24.13
C ILE A 217 -50.32 -1.98 23.69
N PHE A 218 -50.07 -1.98 22.38
CA PHE A 218 -48.83 -2.48 21.79
C PHE A 218 -47.69 -1.45 21.73
N LEU A 219 -48.01 -0.17 21.57
CA LEU A 219 -47.07 0.97 21.58
C LEU A 219 -46.91 1.57 22.98
#